data_AF-A0A922ZZ57-F1
#
_entry.id   AF-A0A922ZZ57-F1
#
_cell.length_a   1.000
_cell.length_b   1.000
_cell.length_c   1.000
_cell.angle_alpha   90.00
_cell.angle_beta   90.00
_cell.angle_gamma   90.00
#
_symmetry.space_group_name_H-M   'P 1'
#
loop_
_entity.id
_entity.type
_entity.pdbx_description
1 polymer ?
#
loop_
_entity_poly.entity_id
_entity_poly.type
_entity_poly.pdbx_seq_one_letter_code
_entity_poly.pdbx_strand_id
1 'polypeptide(L)'
;MGMTIGKNEKPDFFENITFDPVMAAIGSGEKDNDKISPLEEKKKKKAGFYLSLDVLARFTRKFHELKLAGMQIENKSAFVEAAILFALDDIDKGNESKVLQKYHE
;
A
#
# COMPACT_ATOMS: atom_id res chain seq x y z
N MET A 1 25.05 -19.56 52.55
CA MET A 1 23.78 -19.17 53.21
C MET A 1 23.63 -17.67 53.04
N GLY A 2 22.55 -17.20 52.40
CA GLY A 2 22.19 -15.79 52.43
C GLY A 2 21.84 -15.19 51.07
N MET A 3 20.56 -15.03 50.81
CA MET A 3 20.02 -13.88 50.08
C MET A 3 18.66 -13.56 50.68
N THR A 4 18.63 -12.55 51.55
CA THR A 4 17.41 -11.95 52.06
C THR A 4 16.89 -10.96 51.02
N ILE A 5 15.75 -11.26 50.41
CA ILE A 5 15.07 -10.37 49.47
C ILE A 5 14.36 -9.27 50.27
N GLY A 6 14.93 -8.06 50.22
CA GLY A 6 14.35 -6.84 50.78
C GLY A 6 13.26 -6.29 49.87
N LYS A 7 12.17 -5.83 50.49
CA LYS A 7 10.93 -5.34 49.88
C LYS A 7 11.08 -3.94 49.28
N ASN A 8 10.32 -3.70 48.20
CA ASN A 8 9.84 -2.41 47.68
C ASN A 8 10.87 -1.50 46.97
N GLU A 9 11.33 -1.91 45.79
CA GLU A 9 11.89 -0.98 44.81
C GLU A 9 10.83 -0.63 43.78
N LYS A 10 10.35 0.62 43.82
CA LYS A 10 9.56 1.18 42.73
C LYS A 10 10.49 1.23 41.51
N PRO A 11 10.03 0.86 40.30
CA PRO A 11 10.88 0.96 39.11
C PRO A 11 11.32 2.41 38.96
N ASP A 12 12.63 2.64 39.04
CA ASP A 12 13.20 3.95 38.80
C ASP A 12 13.22 4.19 37.29
N PHE A 13 12.30 5.02 36.81
CA PHE A 13 12.17 5.37 35.39
C PHE A 13 13.34 6.23 34.88
N PHE A 14 14.22 6.70 35.77
CA PHE A 14 15.37 7.55 35.47
C PHE A 14 16.72 6.81 35.59
N GLU A 15 16.71 5.51 35.90
CA GLU A 15 17.85 4.67 35.56
C GLU A 15 18.12 4.84 34.06
N ASN A 16 19.39 4.93 33.68
CA ASN A 16 19.82 5.06 32.28
C ASN A 16 19.49 3.76 31.53
N ILE A 17 18.20 3.51 31.30
CA ILE A 17 17.72 2.65 30.25
C ILE A 17 18.29 3.29 29.00
N THR A 18 19.10 2.55 28.26
CA THR A 18 19.60 2.86 26.92
C THR A 18 18.42 2.89 25.93
N PHE A 19 17.36 3.61 26.28
CA PHE A 19 16.16 3.77 25.52
C PHE A 19 16.46 4.87 24.50
N ASP A 20 16.84 4.45 23.31
CA ASP A 20 16.99 5.36 22.19
C ASP A 20 15.59 5.68 21.64
N PRO A 21 15.08 6.92 21.82
CA PRO A 21 13.76 7.30 21.34
C PRO A 21 13.67 7.22 19.80
N VAL A 22 14.80 7.28 19.10
CA VAL A 22 14.88 7.12 17.64
C VAL A 22 14.63 5.66 17.28
N MET A 23 15.24 4.70 17.97
CA MET A 23 14.99 3.26 17.75
C MET A 23 13.56 2.84 18.13
N ALA A 24 12.99 3.43 19.19
CA ALA A 24 11.60 3.17 19.57
C ALA A 24 10.60 3.67 18.53
N ALA A 25 10.87 4.81 17.87
CA ALA A 25 10.04 5.34 16.81
C ALA A 25 10.21 4.61 15.46
N ILE A 26 11.41 4.07 15.20
CA ILE A 26 11.74 3.38 13.94
C ILE A 26 11.42 1.86 14.02
N GLY A 27 11.28 1.31 15.23
CA GLY A 27 11.22 -0.14 15.45
C GLY A 27 12.62 -0.73 15.37
N SER A 28 12.98 -1.57 16.35
CA SER A 28 14.27 -2.26 16.39
C SER A 28 14.49 -3.03 15.08
N GLY A 29 15.40 -2.54 14.25
CA GLY A 29 15.85 -3.20 13.04
C GLY A 29 16.68 -4.44 13.36
N GLU A 30 16.02 -5.50 13.82
CA GLU A 30 16.54 -6.86 13.61
C GLU A 30 16.44 -7.14 12.11
N LYS A 31 17.58 -6.93 11.45
CA LYS A 31 17.82 -7.39 10.09
C LYS A 31 17.91 -8.91 10.08
N ASP A 32 16.79 -9.60 10.24
CA ASP A 32 16.68 -10.94 9.68
C ASP A 32 16.49 -10.80 8.17
N ASN A 33 17.63 -10.95 7.50
CA ASN A 33 17.77 -11.19 6.08
C ASN A 33 17.22 -12.57 5.72
N ASP A 34 15.95 -12.83 6.02
CA ASP A 34 15.24 -13.92 5.36
C ASP A 34 14.72 -13.39 4.03
N LYS A 35 15.50 -13.78 3.01
CA LYS A 35 15.25 -13.63 1.58
C LYS A 35 13.81 -14.01 1.24
N ILE A 36 12.90 -13.06 1.32
CA ILE A 36 11.80 -13.01 0.37
C ILE A 36 12.48 -12.49 -0.91
N SER A 37 12.89 -13.43 -1.77
CA SER A 37 13.27 -13.10 -3.14
C SER A 37 12.22 -12.13 -3.67
N PRO A 38 12.59 -10.96 -4.25
CA PRO A 38 11.63 -10.12 -4.93
C PRO A 38 11.05 -10.96 -6.04
N LEU A 39 9.86 -11.51 -5.78
CA LEU A 39 9.02 -12.19 -6.72
C LEU A 39 8.79 -11.16 -7.81
N GLU A 40 9.58 -11.28 -8.90
CA GLU A 40 9.61 -10.39 -10.06
C GLU A 40 8.73 -9.15 -9.86
N GLU A 41 9.27 -8.08 -9.28
CA GLU A 41 8.60 -6.79 -9.39
C GLU A 41 8.40 -6.58 -10.89
N LYS A 42 7.18 -6.87 -11.36
CA LYS A 42 6.82 -6.82 -12.78
C LYS A 42 7.37 -5.49 -13.27
N LYS A 43 8.19 -5.51 -14.32
CA LYS A 43 8.89 -4.33 -14.83
C LYS A 43 7.85 -3.26 -15.23
N LYS A 44 7.46 -2.41 -14.28
CA LYS A 44 6.47 -1.34 -14.48
C LYS A 44 7.21 -0.09 -14.94
N LYS A 45 6.69 0.55 -15.99
CA LYS A 45 7.16 1.87 -16.44
C LYS A 45 6.12 2.91 -16.05
N LYS A 46 6.58 4.06 -15.57
CA LYS A 46 5.71 5.20 -15.28
C LYS A 46 5.23 5.81 -16.60
N ALA A 47 3.92 6.02 -16.73
CA ALA A 47 3.30 6.72 -17.84
C ALA A 47 2.51 7.92 -17.29
N GLY A 48 2.56 9.05 -18.00
CA GLY A 48 1.78 10.25 -17.70
C GLY A 48 0.72 10.48 -18.77
N PHE A 49 -0.51 10.77 -18.35
CA PHE A 49 -1.64 11.05 -19.23
C PHE A 49 -2.35 12.32 -18.79
N TYR A 50 -2.90 13.06 -19.74
CA TYR A 50 -3.86 14.12 -19.46
C TYR A 50 -5.26 13.51 -19.38
N LEU A 51 -5.99 13.83 -18.31
CA LEU A 51 -7.37 13.43 -18.09
C LEU A 51 -8.21 14.67 -17.82
N SER A 52 -9.49 14.64 -18.19
CA SER A 52 -10.40 15.70 -17.77
C SER A 52 -10.56 15.71 -16.26
N LEU A 53 -10.79 16.91 -15.69
CA LEU A 53 -10.95 17.08 -14.25
C LEU A 53 -12.11 16.24 -13.71
N ASP A 54 -13.21 16.13 -14.45
CA ASP A 54 -14.37 15.31 -14.08
C ASP A 54 -14.02 13.82 -13.96
N VAL A 55 -13.25 13.30 -14.91
CA VAL A 55 -12.83 11.89 -14.88
C VAL A 55 -11.88 11.65 -13.70
N LEU A 56 -10.92 12.55 -13.48
CA LEU A 56 -9.98 12.44 -12.36
C LEU A 56 -10.69 12.50 -11.00
N ALA A 57 -11.68 13.38 -10.86
CA ALA A 57 -12.50 13.51 -9.66
C ALA A 57 -13.33 12.24 -9.41
N ARG A 58 -13.99 11.71 -10.45
CA ARG A 58 -14.76 10.46 -10.35
C ARG A 58 -13.87 9.26 -9.98
N PHE A 59 -12.71 9.15 -10.63
CA PHE A 59 -11.72 8.11 -10.33
C PHE A 59 -11.27 8.18 -8.86
N THR A 60 -10.87 9.36 -8.40
CA THR A 60 -10.39 9.57 -7.03
C THR A 60 -11.47 9.25 -6.01
N ARG A 61 -12.69 9.73 -6.22
CA ARG A 61 -13.83 9.42 -5.35
C ARG A 61 -14.10 7.92 -5.26
N LYS A 62 -14.15 7.22 -6.41
CA LYS A 62 -14.39 5.77 -6.44
C LYS A 62 -13.30 4.97 -5.75
N PHE A 63 -12.03 5.34 -5.94
CA PHE A 63 -10.93 4.71 -5.22
C PHE A 63 -11.12 4.79 -3.69
N HIS A 64 -11.47 5.98 -3.16
CA HIS A 64 -11.68 6.16 -1.74
C HIS A 64 -12.94 5.45 -1.22
N GLU A 65 -14.05 5.48 -1.96
CA GLU A 65 -15.25 4.70 -1.63
C GLU A 65 -14.94 3.21 -1.48
N LEU A 66 -14.18 2.63 -2.41
CA LEU A 66 -13.79 1.22 -2.35
C LEU A 66 -12.84 0.92 -1.19
N LYS A 67 -11.90 1.82 -0.88
CA LYS A 67 -11.04 1.69 0.30
C LYS A 67 -11.85 1.71 1.60
N LEU A 68 -12.85 2.59 1.71
CA LEU A 68 -13.75 2.67 2.87
C LEU A 68 -14.64 1.43 2.98
N ALA A 69 -15.02 0.82 1.85
CA ALA A 69 -15.75 -0.44 1.81
C ALA A 69 -14.89 -1.68 2.15
N GLY A 70 -13.61 -1.51 2.49
CA GLY A 70 -12.72 -2.60 2.87
C GLY A 70 -12.12 -3.39 1.71
N MET A 71 -12.24 -2.91 0.45
CA MET A 71 -11.56 -3.54 -0.68
C MET A 71 -10.05 -3.41 -0.54
N GLN A 72 -9.33 -4.51 -0.77
CA GLN A 72 -7.87 -4.57 -0.74
C GLN A 72 -7.23 -3.97 -2.01
N ILE A 73 -7.52 -2.70 -2.29
CA ILE A 73 -6.84 -1.96 -3.36
C ILE A 73 -5.59 -1.34 -2.78
N GLU A 74 -4.41 -1.74 -3.26
CA GLU A 74 -3.13 -1.27 -2.72
C GLU A 74 -2.98 0.26 -2.85
N ASN A 75 -3.03 0.76 -4.10
CA ASN A 75 -2.81 2.16 -4.43
C ASN A 75 -3.58 2.59 -5.70
N LYS A 76 -3.55 3.89 -6.01
CA LYS A 76 -4.24 4.44 -7.20
C LYS A 76 -3.69 3.88 -8.52
N SER A 77 -2.39 3.61 -8.61
CA SER A 77 -1.78 3.04 -9.81
C SER A 77 -2.30 1.64 -10.09
N ALA A 78 -2.42 0.79 -9.06
CA ALA A 78 -3.00 -0.55 -9.17
C ALA A 78 -4.47 -0.49 -9.63
N PHE A 79 -5.23 0.49 -9.12
CA PHE A 79 -6.63 0.67 -9.52
C PHE A 79 -6.77 1.15 -10.98
N VAL A 80 -5.92 2.09 -11.41
CA VAL A 80 -5.85 2.49 -12.83
C VAL A 80 -5.44 1.33 -13.73
N GLU A 81 -4.43 0.56 -13.33
CA GLU A 81 -3.95 -0.60 -14.08
C GLU A 81 -5.07 -1.62 -14.28
N ALA A 82 -5.84 -1.94 -13.24
CA ALA A 82 -7.01 -2.81 -13.34
C ALA A 82 -8.11 -2.23 -14.25
N ALA A 83 -8.36 -0.92 -14.19
CA ALA A 83 -9.33 -0.27 -15.06
C ALA A 83 -8.90 -0.26 -16.54
N ILE A 84 -7.61 -0.08 -16.81
CA ILE A 84 -7.04 -0.17 -18.16
C ILE A 84 -7.14 -1.62 -18.68
N LEU A 85 -6.77 -2.61 -17.86
CA LEU A 85 -6.89 -4.03 -18.23
C LEU A 85 -8.34 -4.37 -18.58
N PHE A 86 -9.31 -3.96 -17.75
CA PHE A 86 -10.73 -4.16 -18.04
C PHE A 86 -11.15 -3.54 -19.38
N ALA A 87 -10.64 -2.35 -19.71
CA ALA A 87 -10.93 -1.71 -21.00
C ALA A 87 -10.27 -2.45 -22.17
N LEU A 88 -9.06 -2.97 -22.01
CA LEU A 88 -8.38 -3.79 -23.02
C LEU A 88 -9.13 -5.12 -23.24
N ASP A 89 -9.52 -5.80 -22.17
CA ASP A 89 -10.35 -7.02 -22.24
C ASP A 89 -11.69 -6.76 -22.95
N ASP A 90 -12.27 -5.56 -22.77
CA ASP A 90 -13.47 -5.16 -23.50
C ASP A 90 -13.21 -4.89 -24.97
N ILE A 91 -12.05 -4.32 -25.33
CA ILE A 91 -11.62 -4.11 -26.73
C ILE A 91 -11.41 -5.46 -27.44
N ASP A 92 -10.85 -6.45 -26.74
CA ASP A 92 -10.60 -7.79 -27.30
C ASP A 92 -11.88 -8.54 -27.71
N LYS A 93 -13.06 -8.09 -27.27
CA LYS A 93 -14.36 -8.59 -27.72
C LYS A 93 -14.73 -8.15 -29.16
N GLY A 94 -13.93 -7.29 -29.78
CA GLY A 94 -14.15 -6.83 -31.15
C GLY A 94 -15.48 -6.07 -31.30
N ASN A 95 -16.37 -6.52 -32.18
CA ASN A 95 -17.61 -5.82 -32.51
C ASN A 95 -18.58 -5.63 -31.32
N GLU A 96 -18.43 -6.45 -30.28
CA GLU A 96 -19.22 -6.34 -29.04
C GLU A 96 -18.61 -5.38 -28.01
N SER A 97 -17.43 -4.82 -28.30
CA SER A 97 -16.73 -3.91 -27.41
C SER A 97 -17.52 -2.62 -27.20
N LYS A 98 -17.85 -2.32 -25.96
CA LYS A 98 -18.46 -1.05 -25.56
C LYS A 98 -17.47 0.10 -25.67
N VAL A 99 -16.18 -0.19 -25.51
CA VAL A 99 -15.12 0.80 -25.70
C VAL A 99 -15.00 1.16 -27.18
N LEU A 100 -14.92 0.19 -28.10
CA LEU A 100 -14.79 0.48 -29.53
C LEU A 100 -16.03 1.19 -30.08
N GLN A 101 -17.23 0.80 -29.64
CA GLN A 101 -18.48 1.45 -30.07
C GLN A 101 -18.48 2.97 -29.85
N LYS A 102 -17.82 3.47 -28.79
CA LYS A 102 -17.70 4.92 -28.53
C LYS A 102 -16.79 5.68 -29.49
N TYR A 103 -15.94 4.99 -30.24
CA TYR A 103 -15.02 5.58 -31.22
C TYR A 103 -15.44 5.28 -32.66
N HIS A 104 -16.54 4.54 -32.85
CA HIS A 104 -17.17 4.28 -34.14
C HIS A 104 -18.45 5.10 -34.35
N GLU A 105 -18.80 5.99 -33.41
CA GLU A 105 -19.75 7.09 -33.61
C GLU A 105 -19.07 8.28 -34.28
#